data_AF-A0A2E1XAS6-F1
#
_entry.id   AF-A0A2E1XAS6-F1
#
_cell.length_a   1.000
_cell.length_b   1.000
_cell.length_c   1.000
_cell.angle_alpha   90.00
_cell.angle_beta   90.00
_cell.angle_gamma   90.00
#
_symmetry.space_group_name_H-M   'P 1'
#
loop_
_entity.id
_entity.type
_entity.pdbx_description
1 polymer ?
#
loop_
_entity_poly.entity_id
_entity_poly.type
_entity_poly.pdbx_seq_one_letter_code
_entity_poly.pdbx_strand_id
1 'polypeptide(L)'
;MLRSLAAVIVAVIAGLAAAKTVEGGGAAIIGAAPASPVYGAVLLVGWLIGAFVAALLALLIGRRWAPLGGLGAASIFLAAMITMFSNPLPWALWPGAVVATALGGYGAIRLTGAKTAHPDMKRKDGLFDG
;
A
#
# COMPACT_ATOMS: atom_id res chain seq x y z
N MET A 1 -17.71 3.29 10.98
CA MET A 1 -17.47 3.12 9.53
C MET A 1 -16.82 4.34 8.88
N LEU A 2 -17.27 5.58 9.10
CA LEU A 2 -16.59 6.77 8.55
C LEU A 2 -15.11 6.91 8.97
N ARG A 3 -14.77 6.63 10.24
CA ARG A 3 -13.38 6.70 10.74
C ARG A 3 -12.44 5.68 10.09
N SER A 4 -12.93 4.47 9.83
CA SER A 4 -12.17 3.43 9.14
C SER A 4 -12.00 3.72 7.65
N LEU A 5 -12.98 4.40 7.03
CA LEU A 5 -12.86 4.86 5.64
C LEU A 5 -11.83 5.98 5.49
N ALA A 6 -11.89 7.01 6.36
CA ALA A 6 -10.93 8.10 6.36
C ALA A 6 -9.49 7.60 6.63
N ALA A 7 -9.35 6.62 7.52
CA ALA A 7 -8.07 5.96 7.78
C ALA A 7 -7.46 5.31 6.54
N VAL A 8 -8.27 4.59 5.75
CA VAL A 8 -7.83 3.95 4.51
C VAL A 8 -7.46 5.00 3.48
N ILE A 9 -8.26 6.06 3.32
CA ILE A 9 -7.96 7.15 2.38
C ILE A 9 -6.62 7.80 2.71
N VAL A 10 -6.39 8.16 3.97
CA VAL A 10 -5.12 8.78 4.42
C VAL A 10 -3.95 7.82 4.20
N ALA A 11 -4.12 6.53 4.52
CA ALA A 11 -3.10 5.51 4.32
C ALA A 11 -2.74 5.34 2.83
N VAL A 12 -3.73 5.33 1.94
CA VAL A 12 -3.54 5.23 0.49
C VAL A 12 -2.84 6.47 -0.06
N ILE A 13 -3.25 7.67 0.34
CA ILE A 13 -2.60 8.92 -0.07
C ILE A 13 -1.12 8.91 0.36
N ALA A 14 -0.84 8.54 1.61
CA ALA A 14 0.52 8.46 2.13
C ALA A 14 1.36 7.40 1.41
N GLY A 15 0.79 6.23 1.11
CA GLY A 15 1.45 5.18 0.33
C GLY A 15 1.74 5.60 -1.12
N LEU A 16 0.81 6.30 -1.77
CA LEU A 16 1.01 6.88 -3.09
C LEU A 16 2.11 7.94 -3.09
N ALA A 17 2.10 8.83 -2.10
CA ALA A 17 3.15 9.83 -1.93
C ALA A 17 4.51 9.15 -1.77
N ALA A 18 4.62 8.13 -0.90
CA ALA A 18 5.85 7.37 -0.72
C ALA A 18 6.32 6.72 -2.03
N ALA A 19 5.43 6.06 -2.77
CA ALA A 19 5.75 5.49 -4.08
C ALA A 19 6.30 6.54 -5.04
N LYS A 20 5.61 7.68 -5.20
CA LYS A 20 6.03 8.75 -6.12
C LYS A 20 7.32 9.44 -5.69
N THR A 21 7.59 9.53 -4.39
CA THR A 21 8.85 10.08 -3.88
C THR A 21 10.02 9.16 -4.24
N VAL A 22 9.83 7.85 -4.14
CA VAL A 22 10.84 6.84 -4.52
C VAL A 22 11.01 6.80 -6.04
N GLU A 23 9.93 6.89 -6.81
CA GLU A 23 10.00 6.96 -8.27
C GLU A 23 10.79 8.20 -8.74
N GLY A 24 10.39 9.39 -8.27
CA GLY A 24 11.01 10.65 -8.67
C GLY A 24 12.43 10.82 -8.11
N GLY A 25 12.62 10.57 -6.82
CA GLY A 25 13.92 10.68 -6.16
C GLY A 25 14.90 9.60 -6.62
N GLY A 26 14.45 8.36 -6.76
CA GLY A 26 15.26 7.25 -7.23
C GLY A 26 15.68 7.42 -8.69
N ALA A 27 14.77 7.86 -9.56
CA ALA A 27 15.12 8.13 -10.96
C ALA A 27 16.13 9.29 -11.08
N ALA A 28 15.99 10.34 -10.26
CA ALA A 28 16.92 11.48 -10.25
C ALA A 28 18.32 11.09 -9.74
N ILE A 29 18.41 10.28 -8.68
CA ILE A 29 19.71 9.86 -8.11
C ILE A 29 20.46 8.94 -9.08
N ILE A 30 19.74 8.05 -9.77
CA ILE A 30 20.36 7.02 -10.63
C ILE A 30 20.51 7.52 -12.07
N GLY A 31 19.99 8.71 -12.41
CA GLY A 31 20.02 9.26 -13.76
C GLY A 31 19.27 8.38 -14.77
N ALA A 32 18.27 7.62 -14.31
CA ALA A 32 17.60 6.61 -15.12
C ALA A 32 16.60 7.28 -16.08
N ALA A 33 16.83 7.11 -17.39
CA ALA A 33 15.90 7.60 -18.39
C ALA A 33 14.56 6.84 -18.31
N PRO A 34 13.42 7.52 -18.56
CA PRO A 34 12.13 6.85 -18.72
C PRO A 34 12.25 5.83 -19.87
N ALA A 35 11.76 4.61 -19.64
CA ALA A 35 11.90 3.41 -20.48
C ALA A 35 13.20 2.59 -20.34
N SER A 36 14.16 2.98 -19.49
CA SER A 36 15.29 2.11 -19.17
C SER A 36 14.89 0.93 -18.25
N PRO A 37 15.58 -0.23 -18.32
CA PRO A 37 15.34 -1.34 -17.38
C PRO A 37 15.55 -0.93 -15.92
N VAL A 38 16.49 -0.02 -15.69
CA VAL A 38 16.81 0.54 -14.37
C VAL A 38 15.63 1.35 -13.83
N TYR A 39 14.98 2.16 -14.68
CA TYR A 39 13.75 2.87 -14.32
C TYR A 39 12.63 1.89 -13.94
N GLY A 40 12.52 0.76 -14.64
CA GLY A 40 11.61 -0.32 -14.29
C GLY A 40 11.83 -0.87 -12.87
N ALA A 41 13.07 -1.09 -12.47
CA ALA A 41 13.40 -1.52 -11.11
C ALA A 41 13.04 -0.46 -10.05
N VAL A 42 13.32 0.82 -10.33
CA VAL A 42 12.96 1.94 -9.45
C VAL A 42 11.45 2.02 -9.25
N LEU A 43 10.67 1.85 -10.32
CA LEU A 43 9.21 1.77 -10.24
C LEU A 43 8.80 0.63 -9.30
N LEU A 44 9.28 -0.60 -9.51
CA LEU A 44 8.91 -1.75 -8.69
C LEU A 44 9.22 -1.54 -7.20
N VAL A 45 10.36 -0.94 -6.89
CA VAL A 45 10.75 -0.59 -5.52
C VAL A 45 9.80 0.48 -4.95
N GLY A 46 9.44 1.49 -5.74
CA GLY A 46 8.45 2.49 -5.37
C GLY A 46 7.09 1.90 -5.05
N TRP A 47 6.59 1.00 -5.91
CA TRP A 47 5.31 0.30 -5.69
C TRP A 47 5.34 -0.59 -4.45
N LEU A 48 6.44 -1.31 -4.22
CA LEU A 48 6.64 -2.13 -3.03
C LEU A 48 6.59 -1.29 -1.76
N ILE A 49 7.34 -0.18 -1.72
CA ILE A 49 7.39 0.74 -0.58
C ILE A 49 6.02 1.39 -0.38
N GLY A 50 5.38 1.86 -1.45
CA GLY A 50 4.05 2.46 -1.38
C GLY A 50 3.00 1.50 -0.85
N ALA A 51 2.97 0.26 -1.33
CA ALA A 51 2.05 -0.78 -0.87
C ALA A 51 2.30 -1.14 0.59
N PHE A 52 3.57 -1.24 1.00
CA PHE A 52 3.95 -1.48 2.38
C PHE A 52 3.50 -0.33 3.30
N VAL A 53 3.77 0.92 2.94
CA VAL A 53 3.38 2.10 3.73
C VAL A 53 1.86 2.23 3.83
N ALA A 54 1.14 2.05 2.72
CA ALA A 54 -0.33 2.08 2.72
C ALA A 54 -0.91 0.98 3.61
N ALA A 55 -0.43 -0.26 3.47
CA ALA A 55 -0.88 -1.37 4.29
C ALA A 55 -0.53 -1.17 5.77
N LEU A 56 0.68 -0.71 6.07
CA LEU A 56 1.14 -0.45 7.44
C LEU A 56 0.28 0.61 8.12
N LEU A 57 0.04 1.75 7.46
CA LEU A 57 -0.79 2.83 8.01
C LEU A 57 -2.24 2.39 8.16
N ALA A 58 -2.81 1.68 7.18
CA ALA A 58 -4.16 1.15 7.26
C ALA A 58 -4.31 0.18 8.45
N LEU A 59 -3.29 -0.65 8.72
CA LEU A 59 -3.26 -1.55 9.87
C LEU A 59 -3.08 -0.81 11.19
N LEU A 60 -2.18 0.18 11.26
CA LEU A 60 -1.95 0.95 12.47
C LEU A 60 -3.20 1.73 12.89
N ILE A 61 -3.88 2.39 11.94
CA ILE A 61 -5.10 3.13 12.22
C ILE A 61 -6.29 2.18 12.45
N GLY A 62 -6.31 1.06 11.72
CA GLY A 62 -7.34 0.03 11.76
C GLY A 62 -7.24 -0.99 12.89
N ARG A 63 -6.41 -0.74 13.92
CA ARG A 63 -6.16 -1.66 15.04
C ARG A 63 -5.72 -3.07 14.62
N ARG A 64 -4.85 -3.14 13.61
CA ARG A 64 -4.24 -4.38 13.10
C ARG A 64 -5.27 -5.39 12.56
N TRP A 65 -6.36 -4.88 11.97
CA TRP A 65 -7.31 -5.72 11.24
C TRP A 65 -6.77 -6.02 9.84
N ALA A 66 -6.34 -7.27 9.62
CA ALA A 66 -5.63 -7.68 8.40
C ALA A 66 -6.32 -7.29 7.08
N PRO A 67 -7.67 -7.34 6.95
CA PRO A 67 -8.37 -6.90 5.75
C PRO A 67 -8.10 -5.44 5.37
N LEU A 68 -7.88 -4.53 6.33
CA LEU A 68 -7.56 -3.12 6.02
C LEU A 68 -6.17 -2.98 5.41
N GLY A 69 -5.21 -3.76 5.87
CA GLY A 69 -3.87 -3.83 5.27
C GLY A 69 -3.94 -4.34 3.82
N GLY A 70 -4.75 -5.38 3.59
CA GLY A 70 -5.02 -5.90 2.26
C GLY A 70 -5.67 -4.86 1.33
N LEU A 71 -6.66 -4.10 1.82
CA LEU A 71 -7.31 -3.04 1.05
C LEU A 71 -6.35 -1.88 0.73
N GLY A 72 -5.48 -1.50 1.67
CA GLY A 72 -4.44 -0.49 1.42
C GLY A 72 -3.50 -0.93 0.31
N ALA A 73 -2.98 -2.17 0.38
CA ALA A 73 -2.11 -2.73 -0.66
C ALA A 73 -2.81 -2.87 -2.02
N ALA A 74 -4.07 -3.33 -2.03
CA ALA A 74 -4.87 -3.46 -3.25
C ALA A 74 -5.11 -2.10 -3.92
N SER A 75 -5.29 -1.04 -3.13
CA SER A 75 -5.46 0.32 -3.65
C SER A 75 -4.19 0.84 -4.33
N ILE A 76 -3.01 0.53 -3.78
CA ILE A 76 -1.73 0.86 -4.41
C ILE A 76 -1.52 0.02 -5.68
N PHE A 77 -1.89 -1.26 -5.68
CA PHE A 77 -1.86 -2.08 -6.87
C PHE A 77 -2.76 -1.52 -7.99
N LEU A 78 -3.95 -1.05 -7.65
CA LEU A 78 -4.84 -0.40 -8.62
C LEU A 78 -4.19 0.85 -9.24
N ALA A 79 -3.54 1.69 -8.43
CA ALA A 79 -2.78 2.83 -8.93
C ALA A 79 -1.59 2.41 -9.82
N ALA A 80 -0.96 1.28 -9.51
CA ALA A 80 0.09 0.68 -10.35
C ALA A 80 -0.44 0.30 -11.71
N MET A 81 -1.59 -0.38 -11.75
CA MET A 81 -2.25 -0.75 -12.99
C MET A 81 -2.63 0.47 -13.82
N ILE A 82 -3.22 1.50 -13.21
CA ILE A 82 -3.57 2.76 -13.91
C ILE A 82 -2.31 3.37 -14.54
N THR A 83 -1.21 3.45 -13.77
CA THR A 83 0.06 3.99 -14.27
C THR A 83 0.61 3.18 -15.44
N MET A 84 0.48 1.84 -15.40
CA MET A 84 0.91 0.94 -16.47
C MET A 84 0.05 1.00 -17.73
N PHE A 85 -1.24 1.30 -17.61
CA PHE A 85 -2.10 1.54 -18.76
C PHE A 85 -1.88 2.92 -19.38
N SER A 86 -1.56 3.94 -18.57
CA SER A 86 -1.35 5.31 -19.05
C SER A 86 0.04 5.56 -19.63
N ASN A 87 1.02 4.68 -19.38
CA ASN A 87 2.40 4.83 -19.87
C ASN A 87 2.84 3.60 -20.67
N PRO A 88 3.58 3.75 -21.77
CA PRO A 88 4.11 2.64 -22.56
C PRO A 88 5.27 1.95 -21.82
N LEU A 89 4.97 1.23 -20.76
CA LEU A 89 5.93 0.47 -19.96
C LEU A 89 6.10 -0.96 -20.50
N PRO A 90 7.30 -1.56 -20.38
CA PRO A 90 7.53 -2.96 -20.74
C PRO A 90 6.54 -3.92 -20.09
N TRP A 91 5.98 -4.85 -20.87
CA TRP A 91 5.03 -5.86 -20.39
C TRP A 91 5.57 -6.70 -19.22
N ALA A 92 6.88 -6.92 -19.18
CA ALA A 92 7.56 -7.65 -18.10
C ALA A 92 7.44 -6.96 -16.72
N LEU A 93 7.12 -5.67 -16.66
CA LEU A 93 6.90 -4.97 -15.39
C LEU A 93 5.58 -5.35 -14.72
N TRP A 94 4.60 -5.85 -15.48
CA TRP A 94 3.29 -6.24 -14.98
C TRP A 94 3.36 -7.31 -13.87
N PRO A 95 3.97 -8.49 -14.11
CA PRO A 95 4.11 -9.49 -13.04
C PRO A 95 4.96 -8.94 -11.89
N GLY A 96 5.96 -8.09 -12.20
CA GLY A 96 6.78 -7.43 -11.19
C GLY A 96 5.96 -6.56 -10.24
N ALA A 97 5.03 -5.75 -10.75
CA ALA A 97 4.20 -4.88 -9.92
C ALA A 97 3.22 -5.67 -9.06
N VAL A 98 2.61 -6.72 -9.61
CA VAL A 98 1.74 -7.64 -8.83
C VAL A 98 2.52 -8.19 -7.63
N VAL A 99 3.71 -8.73 -7.89
CA VAL A 99 4.57 -9.33 -6.85
C VAL A 99 5.03 -8.25 -5.86
N ALA A 100 5.49 -7.10 -6.33
CA ALA A 100 5.96 -5.99 -5.49
C ALA A 100 4.88 -5.50 -4.53
N THR A 101 3.66 -5.26 -5.02
CA THR A 101 2.55 -4.79 -4.18
C THR A 101 2.04 -5.86 -3.23
N ALA A 102 2.00 -7.12 -3.68
CA ALA A 102 1.62 -8.25 -2.83
C ALA A 102 2.62 -8.44 -1.68
N LEU A 103 3.92 -8.37 -1.98
CA LEU A 103 4.99 -8.46 -0.98
C LEU A 103 4.96 -7.28 -0.02
N GLY A 104 4.73 -6.05 -0.50
CA GLY A 104 4.58 -4.88 0.35
C GLY A 104 3.41 -5.01 1.32
N GLY A 105 2.23 -5.39 0.81
CA GLY A 105 1.04 -5.63 1.64
C GLY A 105 1.21 -6.76 2.65
N TYR A 106 1.74 -7.90 2.20
CA TYR A 106 2.00 -9.06 3.05
C TYR A 106 3.06 -8.76 4.13
N GLY A 107 4.13 -8.04 3.77
CA GLY A 107 5.17 -7.61 4.69
C GLY A 107 4.61 -6.77 5.83
N ALA A 108 3.72 -5.82 5.52
CA ALA A 108 3.07 -4.98 6.54
C ALA A 108 2.16 -5.78 7.47
N ILE A 109 1.39 -6.74 6.93
CA ILE A 109 0.52 -7.63 7.71
C ILE A 109 1.35 -8.50 8.66
N ARG A 110 2.44 -9.10 8.16
CA ARG A 110 3.31 -9.95 8.96
C ARG A 110 4.03 -9.17 10.05
N LEU A 111 4.54 -7.98 9.73
CA LEU A 111 5.27 -7.12 10.66
C LEU A 111 4.38 -6.60 11.81
N THR A 112 3.11 -6.33 11.54
CA THR A 112 2.16 -5.83 12.55
C THR A 112 1.49 -6.95 13.35
N GLY A 113 1.62 -8.22 12.92
CA GLY A 113 0.91 -9.36 13.52
C GLY A 113 -0.61 -9.21 13.38
N ALA A 114 -1.08 -8.62 12.28
CA ALA A 114 -2.49 -8.32 12.07
C ALA A 114 -3.33 -9.61 12.00
N LYS A 115 -4.50 -9.58 12.62
CA LYS A 115 -5.42 -10.73 12.69
C LYS A 115 -6.58 -10.54 11.72
N THR A 116 -7.06 -11.63 11.15
CA THR A 116 -8.26 -11.67 10.29
C THR A 116 -9.56 -11.48 11.08
N ALA A 117 -9.56 -11.84 12.37
CA ALA A 117 -10.66 -11.54 13.27
C ALA A 117 -10.85 -10.02 13.38
N HIS A 118 -12.10 -9.56 13.22
CA HIS A 118 -12.43 -8.15 13.39
C HIS A 118 -12.04 -7.72 14.82
N PRO A 119 -11.37 -6.57 15.01
CA PRO A 119 -11.06 -6.10 16.35
C PRO A 119 -12.36 -5.96 17.11
N ASP A 120 -12.43 -6.59 18.29
CA ASP A 120 -13.60 -6.53 19.15
C ASP A 120 -14.01 -5.06 19.29
N MET A 121 -15.23 -4.76 18.85
CA MET A 121 -15.86 -3.53 19.28
C MET A 121 -15.95 -3.70 20.78
N LYS A 122 -15.16 -2.96 21.57
CA LYS A 122 -15.42 -2.82 23.01
C LYS A 122 -16.90 -2.45 23.09
N ARG A 123 -17.74 -3.43 23.42
CA ARG A 123 -19.11 -3.18 23.82
C ARG A 123 -18.95 -2.19 24.96
N LYS A 124 -19.63 -1.05 24.87
CA LYS A 124 -19.74 -0.14 26.01
C LYS A 124 -20.56 -0.89 27.05
N ASP A 125 -19.93 -1.82 27.74
CA ASP A 125 -20.49 -2.50 28.89
C ASP A 125 -20.45 -1.47 30.01
N GLY A 126 -21.61 -0.84 30.26
CA GLY A 126 -21.74 0.19 31.29
C GLY A 126 -22.89 1.18 31.14
N LEU A 127 -23.88 0.97 30.24
CA LEU A 127 -25.06 1.84 30.19
C LEU A 127 -26.40 1.12 30.45
N PHE A 128 -26.40 -0.15 30.82
CA PHE A 128 -27.65 -0.89 31.06
C PHE A 128 -27.64 -1.84 32.27
N ASP A 129 -26.68 -1.71 33.19
CA ASP A 129 -26.76 -2.37 34.49
C ASP A 129 -26.69 -1.30 35.59
N GLY A 130 -27.86 -0.93 36.13
CA GLY A 130 -28.05 0.07 37.19
C GLY A 130 -29.43 0.70 37.16
#